data_AF-A0A8B7D6Q4-F1
#
_entry.id   AF-A0A8B7D6Q4-F1
#
_cell.length_a   1.000
_cell.length_b   1.000
_cell.length_c   1.000
_cell.angle_alpha   90.00
_cell.angle_beta   90.00
_cell.angle_gamma   90.00
#
_symmetry.space_group_name_H-M   'P 1'
#
loop_
_entity.id
_entity.type
_entity.pdbx_description
1 polymer ?
#
loop_
_entity_poly.entity_id
_entity_poly.type
_entity_poly.pdbx_seq_one_letter_code
_entity_poly.pdbx_strand_id
1 'polypeptide(L)'
;MNVHSINLCYFRKKCIIVSAPHFNRSHKEGAIFTCNPNENNTCNYWNLDSGNKENQRDQRMGFSMSVINDFLLICAPLWHRKANNARLMYLGRCSVLNKSHQFVSNFSVCETENTDSNVYHGYCESGFSTDGIVYNNKYLFYLGAPGSYLSKGVIFAEIQGTKFRLKTSEERLKDYSYMGYSVSSGNFTGNEYGDVVGGAPRANNLKGMVILYSLKFSPSRLELLNIFENPDDQVGAYFGATVCAIDFNNDGKDELLVGSPYYSTFADEGRVYIYTNNKIFV
;
A
#
# COMPACT_ATOMS: atom_id res chain seq x y z
N MET A 1 10.38 6.98 19.74
CA MET A 1 9.38 7.36 18.73
C MET A 1 9.58 6.37 17.59
N ASN A 2 8.65 5.42 17.41
CA ASN A 2 8.80 4.40 16.36
C ASN A 2 8.25 4.99 15.06
N VAL A 3 9.17 5.44 14.20
CA VAL A 3 8.85 5.94 12.86
C VAL A 3 8.61 4.73 11.97
N HIS A 4 7.42 4.61 11.38
CA HIS A 4 7.02 3.45 10.59
C HIS A 4 7.13 3.68 9.07
N SER A 5 7.09 4.94 8.65
CA SER A 5 7.21 5.32 7.24
C SER A 5 7.79 6.73 7.12
N ILE A 6 8.75 6.89 6.22
CA ILE A 6 9.40 8.18 5.89
C ILE A 6 9.23 8.33 4.39
N ASN A 7 8.59 9.42 3.96
CA ASN A 7 8.50 9.77 2.54
C ASN A 7 9.14 11.13 2.30
N LEU A 8 9.89 11.22 1.20
CA LEU A 8 10.41 12.48 0.69
C LEU A 8 9.29 13.20 -0.04
N CYS A 9 9.00 14.45 0.32
CA CYS A 9 8.05 15.28 -0.41
C CYS A 9 8.79 16.32 -1.25
N TYR A 10 8.44 16.40 -2.54
CA TYR A 10 8.89 17.45 -3.44
C TYR A 10 7.76 18.46 -3.69
N PHE A 11 7.50 19.33 -2.71
CA PHE A 11 6.52 20.41 -2.85
C PHE A 11 7.18 21.80 -2.79
N ARG A 12 7.70 22.29 -3.93
CA ARG A 12 8.32 23.63 -4.16
C ARG A 12 9.50 24.05 -3.23
N LYS A 13 9.56 23.60 -1.98
CA LYS A 13 10.68 23.56 -1.05
C LYS A 13 10.86 22.10 -0.63
N LYS A 14 12.10 21.60 -0.61
CA LYS A 14 12.38 20.23 -0.15
C LYS A 14 11.89 20.09 1.29
N CYS A 15 10.95 19.19 1.54
CA CYS A 15 10.47 18.85 2.88
C CYS A 15 10.40 17.34 3.05
N ILE A 16 10.44 16.89 4.30
CA ILE A 16 10.30 15.49 4.66
C ILE A 16 8.96 15.35 5.36
N ILE A 17 8.14 14.39 4.94
CA ILE A 17 6.93 14.02 5.66
C ILE A 17 7.24 12.78 6.48
N VAL A 18 7.05 12.92 7.78
CA VAL A 18 7.29 11.86 8.76
C VAL A 18 5.96 11.51 9.41
N SER A 19 5.61 10.23 9.41
CA SER A 19 4.47 9.74 10.17
C SER A 19 4.93 9.07 11.47
N ALA A 20 4.09 9.22 12.50
CA ALA A 20 4.17 8.49 13.74
C ALA A 20 2.79 7.87 14.03
N PRO A 21 2.47 6.70 13.43
CA PRO A 21 1.19 6.02 13.63
C PRO A 21 0.95 5.63 15.09
N HIS A 22 2.03 5.53 15.85
CA HIS A 22 2.08 5.37 17.31
C HIS A 22 2.82 6.56 17.94
N PHE A 23 2.14 7.69 18.08
CA PHE A 23 2.77 8.91 18.59
C PHE A 23 2.79 8.96 20.12
N ASN A 24 1.64 9.14 20.78
CA ASN A 24 1.57 9.20 22.24
C ASN A 24 0.19 8.81 22.79
N ARG A 25 0.08 8.73 24.12
CA ARG A 25 -1.17 8.34 24.82
C ARG A 25 -2.34 9.29 24.55
N SER A 26 -2.06 10.55 24.21
CA SER A 26 -3.05 11.60 23.94
C SER A 26 -3.47 11.67 22.45
N HIS A 27 -2.66 11.11 21.54
CA HIS A 27 -2.87 11.09 20.09
C HIS A 27 -2.71 9.65 19.61
N LYS A 28 -3.70 8.82 19.97
CA LYS A 28 -3.70 7.37 19.64
C LYS A 28 -4.06 7.11 18.18
N GLU A 29 -4.64 8.10 17.53
CA GLU A 29 -5.05 8.10 16.14
C GLU A 29 -3.87 8.09 15.16
N GLY A 30 -2.66 8.50 15.59
CA GLY A 30 -1.49 8.69 14.75
C GLY A 30 -1.18 10.18 14.52
N ALA A 31 0.05 10.48 14.12
CA ALA A 31 0.52 11.86 13.91
C ALA A 31 1.36 11.97 12.65
N ILE A 32 1.34 13.15 12.03
CA ILE A 32 2.08 13.44 10.81
C ILE A 32 2.80 14.76 10.98
N PHE A 33 4.01 14.82 10.47
CA PHE A 33 4.90 15.96 10.63
C PHE A 33 5.45 16.37 9.28
N THR A 34 5.52 17.67 9.04
CA THR A 34 6.34 18.24 7.97
C THR A 34 7.62 18.76 8.58
N CYS A 35 8.75 18.23 8.14
CA CYS A 35 10.07 18.60 8.61
C CYS A 35 10.83 19.32 7.51
N ASN A 36 11.46 20.45 7.85
CA ASN A 36 12.34 21.16 6.92
C ASN A 36 13.79 20.73 7.17
N PRO A 37 14.45 20.03 6.23
CA PRO A 37 15.82 19.56 6.42
C PRO A 37 16.84 20.70 6.54
N ASN A 38 16.49 21.91 6.08
CA ASN A 38 17.39 23.07 6.10
C ASN A 38 17.21 23.97 7.33
N GLU A 39 16.17 23.75 8.14
CA GLU A 39 15.85 24.59 9.31
C GLU A 39 15.89 23.75 10.60
N ASN A 40 17.07 23.68 11.24
CA ASN A 40 17.31 23.18 12.60
C ASN A 40 16.45 21.98 13.05
N ASN A 41 16.25 20.98 12.16
CA ASN A 41 15.44 19.78 12.44
C ASN A 41 14.04 20.07 13.02
N THR A 42 13.44 21.20 12.65
CA THR A 42 12.09 21.56 13.12
C THR A 42 11.03 20.81 12.32
N CYS A 43 10.14 20.13 13.04
CA CYS A 43 9.05 19.34 12.49
C CYS A 43 7.72 19.89 13.02
N ASN A 44 6.84 20.30 12.11
CA ASN A 44 5.53 20.84 12.46
C ASN A 44 4.47 19.74 12.42
N TYR A 45 3.76 19.55 13.52
CA TYR A 45 2.65 18.61 13.60
C TYR A 45 1.49 19.05 12.71
N TRP A 46 0.93 18.10 11.98
CA TRP A 46 -0.21 18.29 11.09
C TRP A 46 -1.42 17.51 11.62
N ASN A 47 -2.43 18.25 12.09
CA ASN A 47 -3.70 17.66 12.49
C ASN A 47 -4.61 17.47 11.26
N LEU A 48 -4.72 16.24 10.76
CA LEU A 48 -5.59 15.92 9.62
C LEU A 48 -7.06 15.71 9.99
N ASP A 49 -7.36 15.61 11.28
CA ASP A 49 -8.60 15.01 11.77
C ASP A 49 -9.44 15.99 12.61
N SER A 50 -9.20 17.31 12.45
CA SER A 50 -9.72 18.41 13.29
C SER A 50 -11.25 18.60 13.30
N GLY A 51 -12.03 17.71 12.68
CA GLY A 51 -13.48 17.91 12.48
C GLY A 51 -14.39 16.71 12.78
N ASN A 52 -13.91 15.47 12.94
CA ASN A 52 -14.82 14.31 13.00
C ASN A 52 -14.34 13.18 13.93
N LYS A 53 -14.66 13.28 15.22
CA LYS A 53 -14.08 12.44 16.30
C LYS A 53 -14.56 10.98 16.37
N GLU A 54 -15.47 10.54 15.51
CA GLU A 54 -15.97 9.17 15.60
C GLU A 54 -14.94 8.14 15.11
N ASN A 55 -14.63 7.17 15.98
CA ASN A 55 -13.82 5.97 15.69
C ASN A 55 -12.40 6.22 15.15
N GLN A 56 -11.78 7.35 15.49
CA GLN A 56 -10.39 7.66 15.14
C GLN A 56 -9.36 7.03 16.08
N ARG A 57 -9.80 6.53 17.24
CA ARG A 57 -8.88 6.01 18.27
C ARG A 57 -8.16 4.76 17.75
N ASP A 58 -6.83 4.76 17.86
CA ASP A 58 -5.98 3.63 17.46
C ASP A 58 -6.02 3.27 15.96
N GLN A 59 -6.47 4.20 15.09
CA GLN A 59 -6.58 3.97 13.64
C GLN A 59 -5.22 3.83 12.91
N ARG A 60 -4.12 4.28 13.54
CA ARG A 60 -2.75 4.28 12.97
C ARG A 60 -2.63 5.13 11.70
N MET A 61 -3.12 6.36 11.75
CA MET A 61 -2.97 7.31 10.65
C MET A 61 -1.49 7.55 10.32
N GLY A 62 -1.19 7.52 9.03
CA GLY A 62 0.17 7.60 8.51
C GLY A 62 0.93 6.28 8.58
N PHE A 63 0.26 5.14 8.79
CA PHE A 63 0.92 3.82 8.76
C PHE A 63 1.64 3.61 7.43
N SER A 64 0.97 3.98 6.35
CA SER A 64 1.52 4.03 5.00
C SER A 64 1.18 5.38 4.36
N MET A 65 2.06 5.84 3.49
CA MET A 65 1.91 7.09 2.76
C MET A 65 2.56 6.95 1.38
N SER A 66 2.02 7.66 0.40
CA SER A 66 2.55 7.72 -0.98
C SER A 66 2.48 9.15 -1.49
N VAL A 67 3.53 9.60 -2.17
CA VAL A 67 3.62 10.93 -2.75
C VAL A 67 3.73 10.80 -4.26
N ILE A 68 2.77 11.34 -5.00
CA ILE A 68 2.73 11.27 -6.46
C ILE A 68 2.47 12.66 -7.04
N ASN A 69 3.50 13.22 -7.67
CA ASN A 69 3.53 14.63 -8.09
C ASN A 69 2.99 15.58 -7.01
N ASP A 70 1.79 16.10 -7.24
CA ASP A 70 1.16 17.12 -6.43
C ASP A 70 0.25 16.56 -5.31
N PHE A 71 0.18 15.24 -5.16
CA PHE A 71 -0.73 14.55 -4.24
C PHE A 71 0.01 13.72 -3.20
N LEU A 72 -0.50 13.76 -1.97
CA LEU A 72 -0.06 12.94 -0.85
C LEU A 72 -1.23 12.08 -0.39
N LEU A 73 -1.07 10.77 -0.43
CA LEU A 73 -1.98 9.79 0.17
C LEU A 73 -1.46 9.38 1.54
N ILE A 74 -2.36 9.26 2.49
CA ILE A 74 -2.06 8.89 3.87
C ILE A 74 -3.13 7.93 4.34
N CYS A 75 -2.72 6.77 4.86
CA CYS A 75 -3.65 5.73 5.26
C CYS A 75 -3.58 5.37 6.74
N ALA A 76 -4.70 4.86 7.23
CA ALA A 76 -4.95 4.40 8.58
C ALA A 76 -5.62 3.01 8.51
N PRO A 77 -4.85 1.92 8.39
CA PRO A 77 -5.40 0.58 8.14
C PRO A 77 -6.24 0.05 9.31
N LEU A 78 -6.00 0.51 10.55
CA LEU A 78 -6.76 0.09 11.73
C LEU A 78 -7.98 0.97 12.00
N TRP A 79 -8.30 1.91 11.12
CA TRP A 79 -9.57 2.60 11.21
C TRP A 79 -10.72 1.61 11.10
N HIS A 80 -11.71 1.78 11.97
CA HIS A 80 -12.77 0.81 12.13
C HIS A 80 -14.15 1.45 12.28
N ARG A 81 -15.18 0.67 11.97
CA ARG A 81 -16.57 0.99 12.22
C ARG A 81 -17.22 -0.08 13.08
N LYS A 82 -18.28 0.29 13.81
CA LYS A 82 -19.13 -0.68 14.49
C LYS A 82 -20.15 -1.22 13.50
N ALA A 83 -20.19 -2.53 13.34
CA ALA A 83 -21.27 -3.23 12.67
C ALA A 83 -22.55 -3.21 13.54
N ASN A 84 -23.70 -3.55 12.94
CA ASN A 84 -24.99 -3.59 13.64
C ASN A 84 -25.00 -4.51 14.88
N ASN A 85 -24.15 -5.54 14.90
CA ASN A 85 -23.98 -6.47 16.03
C ASN A 85 -22.90 -6.03 17.03
N ALA A 86 -22.50 -4.76 17.03
CA ALA A 86 -21.45 -4.17 17.85
C ALA A 86 -20.02 -4.72 17.63
N ARG A 87 -19.78 -5.56 16.62
CA ARG A 87 -18.42 -5.96 16.24
C ARG A 87 -17.69 -4.81 15.56
N LEU A 88 -16.40 -4.67 15.86
CA LEU A 88 -15.53 -3.73 15.15
C LEU A 88 -15.11 -4.33 13.81
N MET A 89 -15.24 -3.56 12.75
CA MET A 89 -14.79 -3.87 11.41
C MET A 89 -13.61 -2.98 11.06
N TYR A 90 -12.42 -3.57 10.92
CA TYR A 90 -11.18 -2.87 10.57
C TYR A 90 -11.08 -2.73 9.05
N LEU A 91 -11.77 -1.73 8.52
CA LEU A 91 -11.86 -1.49 7.08
C LEU A 91 -10.61 -0.82 6.54
N GLY A 92 -9.96 0.01 7.35
CA GLY A 92 -8.95 0.96 6.91
C GLY A 92 -9.58 2.16 6.18
N ARG A 93 -8.87 3.28 6.18
CA ARG A 93 -9.25 4.48 5.41
C ARG A 93 -7.99 5.20 4.91
N CYS A 94 -8.15 6.01 3.88
CA CYS A 94 -7.09 6.87 3.40
C CYS A 94 -7.60 8.29 3.09
N SER A 95 -6.71 9.27 3.23
CA SER A 95 -6.97 10.66 2.94
C SER A 95 -5.96 11.18 1.92
N VAL A 96 -6.43 11.96 0.94
CA VAL A 96 -5.61 12.57 -0.11
C VAL A 96 -5.53 14.07 0.14
N LEU A 97 -4.32 14.60 0.03
CA LEU A 97 -3.98 15.99 0.23
C LEU A 97 -3.29 16.50 -1.03
N ASN A 98 -3.49 17.77 -1.35
CA ASN A 98 -2.78 18.43 -2.44
C ASN A 98 -1.46 19.06 -1.94
N LYS A 99 -0.68 19.61 -2.87
CA LYS A 99 0.57 20.34 -2.58
C LYS A 99 0.50 21.49 -1.59
N SER A 100 -0.68 22.06 -1.42
CA SER A 100 -0.94 23.15 -0.47
C SER A 100 -1.40 22.62 0.88
N HIS A 101 -1.26 21.31 1.13
CA HIS A 101 -1.71 20.63 2.34
C HIS A 101 -3.23 20.78 2.55
N GLN A 102 -3.99 20.96 1.48
CA GLN A 102 -5.44 21.01 1.53
C GLN A 102 -6.02 19.65 1.26
N PHE A 103 -7.05 19.32 2.03
CA PHE A 103 -7.80 18.09 1.91
C PHE A 103 -8.51 18.00 0.55
N VAL A 104 -8.30 16.89 -0.16
CA VAL A 104 -8.91 16.60 -1.46
C VAL A 104 -10.03 15.56 -1.31
N SER A 105 -9.75 14.46 -0.60
CA SER A 105 -10.71 13.37 -0.39
C SER A 105 -10.36 12.51 0.82
N ASN A 106 -11.36 11.82 1.37
CA ASN A 106 -11.21 10.75 2.37
C ASN A 106 -12.17 9.63 2.00
N PHE A 107 -11.68 8.40 2.06
CA PHE A 107 -12.44 7.24 1.62
C PHE A 107 -11.95 5.97 2.30
N SER A 108 -12.85 4.98 2.38
CA SER A 108 -12.53 3.59 2.67
C SER A 108 -12.98 2.75 1.49
N VAL A 109 -12.06 2.07 0.81
CA VAL A 109 -12.39 1.25 -0.37
C VAL A 109 -13.16 -0.03 -0.03
N CYS A 110 -13.05 -0.45 1.23
CA CYS A 110 -13.68 -1.64 1.78
C CYS A 110 -15.02 -1.37 2.47
N GLU A 111 -15.44 -0.11 2.51
CA GLU A 111 -16.78 0.26 2.94
C GLU A 111 -17.78 -0.08 1.84
N THR A 112 -18.73 -0.97 2.14
CA THR A 112 -19.82 -1.37 1.25
C THR A 112 -21.17 -1.00 1.88
N GLU A 113 -22.14 -0.61 1.06
CA GLU A 113 -23.51 -0.33 1.52
C GLU A 113 -24.25 -1.58 2.03
N ASN A 114 -23.82 -2.78 1.60
CA ASN A 114 -24.48 -4.04 1.93
C ASN A 114 -23.81 -4.73 3.14
N THR A 115 -24.59 -5.09 4.16
CA THR A 115 -24.07 -5.61 5.43
C THR A 115 -23.68 -7.10 5.40
N ASP A 116 -24.09 -7.85 4.37
CA ASP A 116 -23.75 -9.27 4.23
C ASP A 116 -22.38 -9.50 3.57
N SER A 117 -21.84 -8.49 2.85
CA SER A 117 -20.44 -8.48 2.38
C SER A 117 -19.41 -8.24 3.48
N ASN A 118 -19.87 -8.02 4.73
CA ASN A 118 -19.03 -7.77 5.89
C ASN A 118 -18.10 -8.93 6.26
N VAL A 119 -18.40 -10.17 5.86
CA VAL A 119 -17.50 -11.32 6.08
C VAL A 119 -16.24 -11.21 5.22
N TYR A 120 -16.36 -10.63 4.02
CA TYR A 120 -15.24 -10.54 3.09
C TYR A 120 -14.37 -9.30 3.31
N HIS A 121 -14.90 -8.20 3.85
CA HIS A 121 -14.12 -6.97 4.04
C HIS A 121 -14.05 -6.47 5.49
N GLY A 122 -14.64 -7.20 6.45
CA GLY A 122 -14.69 -6.78 7.86
C GLY A 122 -13.34 -6.60 8.55
N TYR A 123 -12.27 -7.13 7.98
CA TYR A 123 -10.89 -6.93 8.42
C TYR A 123 -10.00 -6.55 7.24
N CYS A 124 -10.52 -5.77 6.30
CA CYS A 124 -9.81 -5.43 5.07
C CYS A 124 -8.45 -4.76 5.29
N GLU A 125 -8.34 -3.89 6.30
CA GLU A 125 -7.12 -3.13 6.61
C GLU A 125 -6.57 -2.37 5.39
N SER A 126 -7.45 -1.78 4.58
CA SER A 126 -7.04 -1.08 3.37
C SER A 126 -6.06 0.05 3.68
N GLY A 127 -5.03 0.16 2.84
CA GLY A 127 -3.93 1.09 3.07
C GLY A 127 -2.92 0.53 4.07
N PHE A 128 -2.85 -0.79 4.23
CA PHE A 128 -1.74 -1.45 4.91
C PHE A 128 -0.42 -1.15 4.16
N SER A 129 -0.46 -1.25 2.83
CA SER A 129 0.57 -0.75 1.93
C SER A 129 -0.06 0.12 0.84
N THR A 130 0.72 1.02 0.26
CA THR A 130 0.27 1.88 -0.83
C THR A 130 1.43 2.25 -1.73
N ASP A 131 1.08 2.46 -3.00
CA ASP A 131 1.88 3.21 -3.96
C ASP A 131 0.91 3.93 -4.92
N GLY A 132 1.43 4.66 -5.90
CA GLY A 132 0.61 5.21 -6.96
C GLY A 132 1.40 5.87 -8.07
N ILE A 133 0.66 6.36 -9.05
CA ILE A 133 1.19 7.08 -10.20
C ILE A 133 0.23 8.18 -10.61
N VAL A 134 0.72 9.11 -11.41
CA VAL A 134 -0.12 10.14 -12.02
C VAL A 134 -0.46 9.73 -13.44
N TYR A 135 -1.76 9.75 -13.72
CA TYR A 135 -2.31 9.45 -15.04
C TYR A 135 -3.25 10.60 -15.44
N ASN A 136 -3.02 11.25 -16.58
CA ASN A 136 -3.86 12.35 -17.08
C ASN A 136 -4.15 13.45 -16.03
N ASN A 137 -3.12 13.89 -15.30
CA ASN A 137 -3.20 14.85 -14.20
C ASN A 137 -4.11 14.41 -13.03
N LYS A 138 -4.47 13.13 -12.97
CA LYS A 138 -5.23 12.51 -11.90
C LYS A 138 -4.34 11.59 -11.11
N TYR A 139 -4.63 11.46 -9.81
CA TYR A 139 -4.02 10.39 -9.03
C TYR A 139 -4.65 9.04 -9.38
N LEU A 140 -3.80 8.03 -9.40
CA LEU A 140 -4.14 6.61 -9.36
C LEU A 140 -3.37 6.00 -8.20
N PHE A 141 -4.07 5.66 -7.13
CA PHE A 141 -3.47 5.04 -5.95
C PHE A 141 -3.80 3.55 -5.91
N TYR A 142 -2.79 2.76 -5.58
CA TYR A 142 -2.93 1.36 -5.26
C TYR A 142 -2.90 1.16 -3.75
N LEU A 143 -3.85 0.39 -3.23
CA LEU A 143 -4.05 0.17 -1.81
C LEU A 143 -4.07 -1.32 -1.51
N GLY A 144 -3.07 -1.77 -0.76
CA GLY A 144 -3.02 -3.12 -0.22
C GLY A 144 -4.02 -3.30 0.91
N ALA A 145 -4.75 -4.42 0.87
CA ALA A 145 -5.80 -4.78 1.82
C ALA A 145 -5.67 -6.27 2.19
N PRO A 146 -4.60 -6.68 2.90
CA PRO A 146 -4.24 -8.07 3.11
C PRO A 146 -5.28 -8.88 3.89
N GLY A 147 -6.12 -8.24 4.71
CA GLY A 147 -7.13 -8.94 5.50
C GLY A 147 -8.47 -9.16 4.78
N SER A 148 -8.63 -8.65 3.56
CA SER A 148 -9.82 -8.93 2.73
C SER A 148 -9.92 -10.41 2.34
N TYR A 149 -11.16 -10.87 2.13
CA TYR A 149 -11.54 -12.24 1.72
C TYR A 149 -10.88 -13.32 2.59
N LEU A 150 -11.21 -13.36 3.89
CA LEU A 150 -10.57 -14.28 4.86
C LEU A 150 -9.04 -14.24 4.77
N SER A 151 -8.50 -13.02 4.78
CA SER A 151 -7.05 -12.80 4.67
C SER A 151 -6.39 -13.34 3.39
N LYS A 152 -7.17 -13.69 2.35
CA LYS A 152 -6.61 -13.90 1.01
C LYS A 152 -5.89 -12.64 0.53
N GLY A 153 -6.47 -11.47 0.84
CA GLY A 153 -5.97 -10.16 0.49
C GLY A 153 -6.35 -9.72 -0.93
N VAL A 154 -6.18 -8.43 -1.19
CA VAL A 154 -6.48 -7.79 -2.47
C VAL A 154 -5.73 -6.47 -2.58
N ILE A 155 -5.49 -6.00 -3.81
CA ILE A 155 -5.08 -4.61 -4.07
C ILE A 155 -6.25 -3.91 -4.75
N PHE A 156 -6.62 -2.75 -4.23
CA PHE A 156 -7.58 -1.85 -4.86
C PHE A 156 -6.84 -0.76 -5.64
N ALA A 157 -7.39 -0.38 -6.79
CA ALA A 157 -6.99 0.81 -7.52
C ALA A 157 -8.07 1.89 -7.39
N GLU A 158 -7.71 3.01 -6.77
CA GLU A 158 -8.56 4.19 -6.59
C GLU A 158 -8.12 5.27 -7.58
N ILE A 159 -9.00 5.60 -8.53
CA ILE A 159 -8.74 6.58 -9.59
C ILE A 159 -9.54 7.86 -9.31
N GLN A 160 -8.89 9.02 -9.39
CA GLN A 160 -9.57 10.28 -9.12
C GLN A 160 -10.78 10.50 -10.05
N GLY A 161 -11.93 10.75 -9.45
CA GLY A 161 -13.16 11.10 -10.15
C GLY A 161 -13.88 9.92 -10.80
N THR A 162 -13.46 8.67 -10.57
CA THR A 162 -14.23 7.48 -10.97
C THR A 162 -15.10 7.00 -9.82
N LYS A 163 -16.30 6.49 -10.14
CA LYS A 163 -17.20 5.88 -9.14
C LYS A 163 -16.93 4.39 -8.91
N PHE A 164 -16.19 3.76 -9.80
CA PHE A 164 -15.83 2.34 -9.70
C PHE A 164 -14.41 2.19 -9.16
N ARG A 165 -14.15 1.06 -8.51
CA ARG A 165 -12.84 0.65 -8.04
C ARG A 165 -12.44 -0.63 -8.73
N LEU A 166 -11.22 -0.68 -9.26
CA LEU A 166 -10.66 -1.93 -9.77
C LEU A 166 -10.01 -2.67 -8.61
N LYS A 167 -10.00 -4.00 -8.71
CA LYS A 167 -9.38 -4.87 -7.72
C LYS A 167 -8.63 -5.98 -8.41
N THR A 168 -7.53 -6.42 -7.80
CA THR A 168 -6.81 -7.60 -8.28
C THR A 168 -7.64 -8.86 -8.09
N SER A 169 -7.38 -9.85 -8.94
CA SER A 169 -7.94 -11.19 -8.80
C SER A 169 -6.88 -12.19 -9.26
N GLU A 170 -6.73 -13.26 -8.49
CA GLU A 170 -5.90 -14.42 -8.83
C GLU A 170 -6.49 -15.65 -8.13
N GLU A 171 -6.64 -16.74 -8.89
CA GLU A 171 -7.29 -17.98 -8.44
C GLU A 171 -6.35 -18.89 -7.63
N ARG A 172 -5.04 -18.78 -7.86
CA ARG A 172 -4.01 -19.48 -7.08
C ARG A 172 -3.93 -18.98 -5.65
N LEU A 173 -4.24 -17.71 -5.40
CA LEU A 173 -4.31 -17.15 -4.05
C LEU A 173 -5.46 -17.79 -3.26
N LYS A 174 -5.12 -18.39 -2.12
CA LYS A 174 -6.06 -19.00 -1.17
C LYS A 174 -6.25 -18.09 0.05
N ASP A 175 -7.16 -18.47 0.94
CA ASP A 175 -7.33 -17.80 2.23
C ASP A 175 -5.98 -17.69 2.96
N TYR A 176 -5.82 -16.62 3.74
CA TYR A 176 -4.59 -16.33 4.49
C TYR A 176 -3.31 -16.06 3.65
N SER A 177 -3.43 -15.79 2.35
CA SER A 177 -2.29 -15.46 1.46
C SER A 177 -1.70 -14.06 1.69
N TYR A 178 -2.47 -13.13 2.26
CA TYR A 178 -2.09 -11.73 2.48
C TYR A 178 -1.69 -10.94 1.23
N MET A 179 -2.40 -11.11 0.11
CA MET A 179 -2.16 -10.30 -1.07
C MET A 179 -2.35 -8.80 -0.77
N GLY A 180 -1.41 -7.97 -1.21
CA GLY A 180 -1.39 -6.54 -0.87
C GLY A 180 -0.72 -6.26 0.48
N TYR A 181 0.02 -7.22 1.04
CA TYR A 181 0.88 -6.94 2.20
C TYR A 181 1.93 -5.88 1.86
N SER A 182 2.50 -5.97 0.66
CA SER A 182 3.35 -4.94 0.06
C SER A 182 2.81 -4.59 -1.32
N VAL A 183 2.98 -3.34 -1.74
CA VAL A 183 2.53 -2.80 -3.02
C VAL A 183 3.62 -1.86 -3.54
N SER A 184 3.91 -1.95 -4.83
CA SER A 184 4.66 -0.93 -5.57
C SER A 184 4.07 -0.78 -6.97
N SER A 185 4.28 0.36 -7.61
CA SER A 185 3.87 0.64 -8.98
C SER A 185 5.05 1.17 -9.79
N GLY A 186 5.05 0.86 -11.08
CA GLY A 186 6.14 1.20 -11.98
C GLY A 186 5.79 0.96 -13.44
N ASN A 187 6.73 1.26 -14.32
CA ASN A 187 6.65 1.02 -15.74
C ASN A 187 7.33 -0.31 -16.12
N PHE A 188 6.62 -1.43 -15.99
CA PHE A 188 7.16 -2.75 -16.37
C PHE A 188 6.91 -3.07 -17.85
N THR A 189 5.82 -2.56 -18.42
CA THR A 189 5.38 -2.90 -19.79
C THR A 189 5.59 -1.81 -20.83
N GLY A 190 5.91 -0.58 -20.44
CA GLY A 190 5.96 0.57 -21.36
C GLY A 190 4.58 1.15 -21.69
N ASN A 191 3.55 0.85 -20.89
CA ASN A 191 2.20 1.36 -21.11
C ASN A 191 2.01 2.77 -20.50
N GLU A 192 0.96 3.47 -20.92
CA GLU A 192 0.65 4.84 -20.47
C GLU A 192 0.08 4.92 -19.04
N TYR A 193 -0.43 3.82 -18.52
CA TYR A 193 -1.24 3.75 -17.30
C TYR A 193 -0.49 3.21 -16.09
N GLY A 194 0.77 2.82 -16.25
CA GLY A 194 1.59 2.10 -15.29
C GLY A 194 1.09 0.70 -14.92
N ASP A 195 1.93 0.00 -14.19
CA ASP A 195 1.71 -1.37 -13.73
C ASP A 195 1.84 -1.41 -12.20
N VAL A 196 1.23 -2.40 -11.56
CA VAL A 196 1.24 -2.58 -10.10
C VAL A 196 1.71 -3.98 -9.75
N VAL A 197 2.60 -4.05 -8.78
CA VAL A 197 3.10 -5.28 -8.21
C VAL A 197 2.69 -5.37 -6.75
N GLY A 198 2.33 -6.59 -6.31
CA GLY A 198 1.92 -6.85 -4.96
C GLY A 198 2.48 -8.13 -4.38
N GLY A 199 2.90 -8.07 -3.12
CA GLY A 199 3.32 -9.25 -2.36
C GLY A 199 2.16 -9.96 -1.67
N ALA A 200 2.23 -11.29 -1.67
CA ALA A 200 1.41 -12.22 -0.90
C ALA A 200 2.33 -13.19 -0.14
N PRO A 201 2.98 -12.75 0.95
CA PRO A 201 4.09 -13.48 1.57
C PRO A 201 3.69 -14.80 2.24
N ARG A 202 2.39 -15.06 2.40
CA ARG A 202 1.85 -16.32 2.93
C ARG A 202 1.25 -17.23 1.86
N ALA A 203 1.24 -16.80 0.60
CA ALA A 203 0.81 -17.63 -0.52
C ALA A 203 1.78 -18.80 -0.76
N ASN A 204 1.43 -19.67 -1.70
CA ASN A 204 2.23 -20.83 -2.11
C ASN A 204 2.71 -21.70 -0.94
N ASN A 205 1.79 -22.10 -0.05
CA ASN A 205 2.12 -22.88 1.16
C ASN A 205 3.18 -22.19 2.04
N LEU A 206 3.00 -20.89 2.31
CA LEU A 206 3.90 -20.04 3.11
C LEU A 206 5.30 -19.81 2.51
N LYS A 207 5.52 -20.18 1.23
CA LYS A 207 6.77 -19.84 0.52
C LYS A 207 6.78 -18.41 0.01
N GLY A 208 5.58 -17.84 -0.21
CA GLY A 208 5.38 -16.47 -0.70
C GLY A 208 5.20 -16.40 -2.22
N MET A 209 4.47 -15.37 -2.66
CA MET A 209 4.29 -15.00 -4.06
C MET A 209 4.35 -13.48 -4.22
N VAL A 210 4.74 -13.03 -5.41
CA VAL A 210 4.60 -11.65 -5.87
C VAL A 210 3.88 -11.66 -7.20
N ILE A 211 2.92 -10.75 -7.39
CA ILE A 211 2.06 -10.75 -8.58
C ILE A 211 2.09 -9.38 -9.23
N LEU A 212 2.35 -9.36 -10.54
CA LEU A 212 2.40 -8.17 -11.37
C LEU A 212 1.13 -8.06 -12.22
N TYR A 213 0.51 -6.88 -12.21
CA TYR A 213 -0.68 -6.54 -12.97
C TYR A 213 -0.48 -5.29 -13.80
N SER A 214 -1.20 -5.20 -14.92
CA SER A 214 -1.27 -4.02 -15.78
C SER A 214 -2.65 -3.38 -15.73
N LEU A 215 -2.72 -2.05 -15.69
CA LEU A 215 -4.00 -1.35 -15.81
C LEU A 215 -4.43 -1.24 -17.28
N LYS A 216 -5.62 -1.73 -17.59
CA LYS A 216 -6.31 -1.53 -18.88
C LYS A 216 -7.58 -0.72 -18.65
N PHE A 217 -7.94 0.17 -19.58
CA PHE A 217 -9.17 0.98 -19.51
C PHE A 217 -10.30 0.49 -20.43
N SER A 218 -10.02 -0.39 -21.39
CA SER A 218 -11.00 -0.90 -22.36
C SER A 218 -10.90 -2.42 -22.53
N PRO A 219 -11.62 -3.21 -21.71
CA PRO A 219 -12.40 -2.81 -20.54
C PRO A 219 -11.53 -2.42 -19.35
N SER A 220 -12.08 -1.63 -18.41
CA SER A 220 -11.36 -1.21 -17.20
C SER A 220 -11.09 -2.40 -16.28
N ARG A 221 -9.84 -2.85 -16.17
CA ARG A 221 -9.42 -4.01 -15.36
C ARG A 221 -7.94 -3.96 -14.99
N LEU A 222 -7.58 -4.68 -13.93
CA LEU A 222 -6.19 -5.05 -13.64
C LEU A 222 -5.94 -6.42 -14.25
N GLU A 223 -5.15 -6.45 -15.32
CA GLU A 223 -4.80 -7.64 -16.08
C GLU A 223 -3.55 -8.30 -15.47
N LEU A 224 -3.62 -9.59 -15.15
CA LEU A 224 -2.47 -10.35 -14.66
C LEU A 224 -1.38 -10.42 -15.75
N LEU A 225 -0.17 -10.00 -15.42
CA LEU A 225 0.99 -10.10 -16.30
C LEU A 225 1.89 -11.28 -15.92
N ASN A 226 2.25 -11.39 -14.65
CA ASN A 226 3.16 -12.43 -14.18
C ASN A 226 2.97 -12.75 -12.70
N ILE A 227 3.41 -13.96 -12.32
CA ILE A 227 3.54 -14.40 -10.92
C ILE A 227 4.96 -14.86 -10.68
N PHE A 228 5.56 -14.32 -9.63
CA PHE A 228 6.88 -14.68 -9.15
C PHE A 228 6.71 -15.49 -7.87
N GLU A 229 7.31 -16.68 -7.84
CA GLU A 229 7.38 -17.55 -6.67
C GLU A 229 8.79 -17.50 -6.08
N ASN A 230 8.93 -17.87 -4.81
CA ASN A 230 10.24 -17.90 -4.14
C ASN A 230 11.20 -18.86 -4.88
N PRO A 231 12.30 -18.37 -5.47
CA PRO A 231 13.24 -19.21 -6.22
C PRO A 231 13.93 -20.30 -5.39
N ASP A 232 14.05 -20.09 -4.08
CA ASP A 232 14.69 -21.04 -3.16
C ASP A 232 13.70 -22.06 -2.58
N ASP A 233 12.42 -21.97 -2.93
CA ASP A 233 11.35 -22.85 -2.45
C ASP A 233 11.19 -22.91 -0.90
N GLN A 234 11.73 -21.90 -0.20
CA GLN A 234 11.82 -21.91 1.26
C GLN A 234 10.53 -21.44 1.94
N VAL A 235 9.95 -22.34 2.73
CA VAL A 235 8.78 -22.06 3.58
C VAL A 235 9.15 -21.08 4.69
N GLY A 236 8.33 -20.06 4.92
CA GLY A 236 8.51 -19.11 6.01
C GLY A 236 9.51 -17.98 5.72
N ALA A 237 10.18 -18.00 4.57
CA ALA A 237 11.14 -16.95 4.17
C ALA A 237 10.49 -15.57 3.96
N TYR A 238 9.16 -15.56 3.84
CA TYR A 238 8.31 -14.37 3.70
C TYR A 238 8.61 -13.59 2.41
N PHE A 239 8.89 -14.32 1.32
CA PHE A 239 9.11 -13.76 -0.01
C PHE A 239 7.92 -12.89 -0.44
N GLY A 240 8.18 -11.64 -0.82
CA GLY A 240 7.14 -10.64 -1.10
C GLY A 240 6.78 -9.77 0.11
N ALA A 241 7.53 -9.84 1.21
CA ALA A 241 7.36 -8.96 2.37
C ALA A 241 7.46 -7.47 2.00
N THR A 242 8.35 -7.17 1.06
CA THR A 242 8.58 -5.85 0.48
C THR A 242 8.84 -6.01 -1.01
N VAL A 243 8.36 -5.05 -1.80
CA VAL A 243 8.55 -5.00 -3.24
C VAL A 243 8.91 -3.56 -3.62
N CYS A 244 9.75 -3.40 -4.63
CA CYS A 244 10.14 -2.09 -5.16
C CYS A 244 10.30 -2.18 -6.68
N ALA A 245 9.73 -1.21 -7.39
CA ALA A 245 9.93 -0.99 -8.82
C ALA A 245 10.93 0.15 -9.02
N ILE A 246 12.00 -0.08 -9.79
CA ILE A 246 12.95 0.97 -10.15
C ILE A 246 13.74 0.60 -11.40
N ASP A 247 13.82 1.52 -12.36
CA ASP A 247 14.74 1.47 -13.50
C ASP A 247 16.15 1.86 -13.05
N PHE A 248 16.98 0.86 -12.73
CA PHE A 248 18.37 1.11 -12.34
C PHE A 248 19.34 0.87 -13.49
N ASN A 249 18.91 0.21 -14.56
CA ASN A 249 19.73 -0.03 -15.76
C ASN A 249 19.57 1.09 -16.82
N ASN A 250 18.62 1.99 -16.62
CA ASN A 250 18.27 3.14 -17.45
C ASN A 250 17.82 2.75 -18.88
N ASP A 251 17.05 1.66 -19.01
CA ASP A 251 16.44 1.19 -20.26
C ASP A 251 15.00 1.69 -20.48
N GLY A 252 14.45 2.43 -19.51
CA GLY A 252 13.11 2.99 -19.53
C GLY A 252 12.04 2.07 -18.98
N LYS A 253 12.40 0.87 -18.48
CA LYS A 253 11.51 -0.04 -17.76
C LYS A 253 12.04 -0.30 -16.36
N ASP A 254 11.12 -0.42 -15.42
CA ASP A 254 11.49 -0.71 -14.04
C ASP A 254 11.87 -2.19 -13.87
N GLU A 255 12.94 -2.43 -13.11
CA GLU A 255 13.22 -3.73 -12.52
C GLU A 255 12.38 -3.95 -11.26
N LEU A 256 12.04 -5.21 -10.99
CA LEU A 256 11.35 -5.60 -9.76
C LEU A 256 12.34 -6.15 -8.74
N LEU A 257 12.40 -5.52 -7.57
CA LEU A 257 13.10 -6.04 -6.39
C LEU A 257 12.08 -6.66 -5.43
N VAL A 258 12.38 -7.87 -4.94
CA VAL A 258 11.53 -8.59 -3.99
C VAL A 258 12.34 -8.99 -2.75
N GLY A 259 11.89 -8.57 -1.58
CA GLY A 259 12.50 -8.97 -0.30
C GLY A 259 11.91 -10.26 0.26
N SER A 260 12.79 -11.08 0.84
CA SER A 260 12.47 -12.27 1.64
C SER A 260 13.27 -12.18 2.95
N PRO A 261 12.79 -11.40 3.93
CA PRO A 261 13.57 -11.01 5.09
C PRO A 261 13.90 -12.17 6.04
N TYR A 262 13.13 -13.26 6.01
CA TYR A 262 13.39 -14.46 6.81
C TYR A 262 13.98 -15.58 5.95
N TYR A 263 14.58 -15.24 4.80
CA TYR A 263 15.40 -16.21 4.10
C TYR A 263 16.59 -16.62 4.97
N SER A 264 16.83 -17.92 5.05
CA SER A 264 17.83 -18.47 5.98
C SER A 264 18.63 -19.60 5.34
N THR A 265 19.96 -19.52 5.43
CA THR A 265 20.88 -20.63 5.15
C THR A 265 21.32 -21.29 6.45
N PHE A 266 21.71 -20.49 7.44
CA PHE A 266 22.05 -20.93 8.80
C PHE A 266 21.27 -20.17 9.87
N ALA A 267 20.99 -18.88 9.65
CA ALA A 267 20.16 -18.01 10.48
C ALA A 267 19.30 -17.10 9.58
N ASP A 268 18.45 -16.24 10.14
CA ASP A 268 17.66 -15.30 9.33
C ASP A 268 18.57 -14.18 8.79
N GLU A 269 19.15 -14.40 7.61
CA GLU A 269 20.03 -13.45 6.93
C GLU A 269 19.26 -12.50 5.99
N GLY A 270 18.11 -12.96 5.50
CA GLY A 270 17.33 -12.28 4.49
C GLY A 270 17.95 -12.36 3.09
N ARG A 271 17.12 -12.11 2.09
CA ARG A 271 17.54 -12.06 0.68
C ARG A 271 16.69 -11.07 -0.11
N VAL A 272 17.29 -10.46 -1.12
CA VAL A 272 16.59 -9.64 -2.13
C VAL A 272 16.80 -10.29 -3.48
N TYR A 273 15.72 -10.44 -4.25
CA TYR A 273 15.75 -10.98 -5.61
C TYR A 273 15.45 -9.85 -6.58
N ILE A 274 16.19 -9.79 -7.68
CA ILE A 274 16.05 -8.78 -8.73
C ILE A 274 15.51 -9.47 -9.99
N TYR A 275 14.45 -8.93 -10.55
CA TYR A 275 13.84 -9.41 -11.79
C TYR A 275 13.96 -8.34 -12.87
N THR A 276 14.71 -8.64 -13.92
CA THR A 276 14.98 -7.74 -15.06
C THR A 276 14.60 -8.44 -16.35
N ASN A 277 13.67 -7.88 -17.13
CA ASN A 277 13.31 -8.39 -18.46
C ASN A 277 13.16 -9.94 -18.53
N ASN A 278 12.41 -10.53 -17.59
CA ASN A 278 12.19 -11.98 -17.41
C ASN A 278 13.41 -12.83 -17.02
N LYS A 279 14.49 -12.22 -16.53
CA LYS A 279 15.64 -12.89 -15.90
C LYS A 279 15.69 -12.59 -14.41
N ILE A 280 16.19 -13.55 -13.63
CA ILE A 280 16.33 -13.44 -12.17
C ILE A 280 17.82 -13.27 -11.85
N PHE A 281 18.12 -12.30 -10.99
CA PHE A 281 19.41 -12.09 -10.35
C PHE A 281 19.21 -12.12 -8.83
N VAL A 282 20.19 -12.65 -8.09
CA VAL A 282 20.18 -12.77 -6.62
C VAL A 282 21.39 -12.05 -6.07
#